data_AF-A0A8B0SMB4-F1
#
_entry.id   AF-A0A8B0SMB4-F1
#
_cell.length_a   1.000
_cell.length_b   1.000
_cell.length_c   1.000
_cell.angle_alpha   90.00
_cell.angle_beta   90.00
_cell.angle_gamma   90.00
#
_symmetry.space_group_name_H-M   'P 1'
#
loop_
_entity.id
_entity.type
_entity.pdbx_description
1 polymer ?
#
loop_
_entity_poly.entity_id
_entity_poly.type
_entity_poly.pdbx_seq_one_letter_code
_entity_poly.pdbx_strand_id
1 'polypeptide(L)'
;MSEYILTENLHLGMTPAGTYYAVQDHTEEPGRLFLHRLLQEAVTPLFTVEVACELSGYKKKRALEFVHWMQEAGLILGQEHSEAAPTETLERLLPKLLRTLSDEGKAILAESRGLYLGSAGFTHEAAEELAALSANLTAVYARHKELLHGNLGYRQRAWGLVDASGNSEVGFWPLYIGQNRFTLIIGGIPQFNQPDFKRLVWALEMRYGNTEIPV
;
A
#
# COMPACT_ATOMS: atom_id res chain seq x y z
N MET A 1 4.59 -23.19 -26.13
CA MET A 1 3.58 -23.13 -25.06
C MET A 1 4.26 -23.59 -23.79
N SER A 2 4.38 -22.72 -22.79
CA SER A 2 5.13 -23.00 -21.57
C SER A 2 4.28 -23.85 -20.62
N GLU A 3 4.80 -24.98 -20.15
CA GLU A 3 4.24 -25.68 -18.99
C GLU A 3 4.77 -25.02 -17.72
N TYR A 4 3.86 -24.64 -16.80
CA TYR A 4 4.23 -24.06 -15.51
C TYR A 4 4.43 -25.17 -14.48
N ILE A 5 5.60 -25.18 -13.84
CA ILE A 5 5.92 -26.09 -12.74
C ILE A 5 5.79 -25.31 -11.44
N LEU A 6 4.99 -25.82 -10.51
CA LEU A 6 4.82 -25.23 -9.19
C LEU A 6 5.98 -25.66 -8.29
N THR A 7 6.57 -24.70 -7.58
CA THR A 7 7.47 -25.04 -6.47
C THR A 7 6.60 -25.35 -5.26
N GLU A 8 6.72 -26.55 -4.74
CA GLU A 8 5.94 -27.00 -3.58
C GLU A 8 6.40 -26.33 -2.29
N ASN A 9 5.52 -26.30 -1.28
CA ASN A 9 5.81 -25.87 0.09
C ASN A 9 6.21 -24.39 0.26
N LEU A 10 5.82 -23.51 -0.68
CA LEU A 10 5.97 -22.07 -0.54
C LEU A 10 4.62 -21.41 -0.23
N HIS A 11 4.65 -20.44 0.68
CA HIS A 11 3.53 -19.53 0.90
C HIS A 11 3.62 -18.35 -0.05
N LEU A 12 2.47 -17.82 -0.43
CA LEU A 12 2.37 -16.67 -1.32
C LEU A 12 2.53 -15.37 -0.51
N GLY A 13 3.64 -14.67 -0.71
CA GLY A 13 3.95 -13.40 -0.06
C GLY A 13 3.92 -12.21 -1.03
N MET A 14 3.89 -11.00 -0.46
CA MET A 14 3.99 -9.74 -1.20
C MET A 14 5.33 -9.06 -0.97
N THR A 15 5.90 -8.51 -2.03
CA THR A 15 7.09 -7.64 -1.93
C THR A 15 6.65 -6.23 -1.48
N PRO A 16 7.57 -5.39 -0.97
CA PRO A 16 7.27 -3.98 -0.72
C PRO A 16 6.78 -3.24 -1.96
N ALA A 17 7.31 -3.59 -3.14
CA ALA A 17 6.85 -3.06 -4.43
C ALA A 17 5.40 -3.47 -4.74
N GLY A 18 5.05 -4.74 -4.51
CA GLY A 18 3.68 -5.23 -4.62
C GLY A 18 2.73 -4.54 -3.65
N THR A 19 3.14 -4.37 -2.40
CA THR A 19 2.38 -3.61 -1.40
C THR A 19 2.12 -2.19 -1.88
N TYR A 20 3.14 -1.45 -2.31
CA TYR A 20 2.97 -0.08 -2.79
C TYR A 20 2.11 -0.03 -4.05
N TYR A 21 2.34 -0.96 -4.99
CA TYR A 21 1.53 -1.08 -6.20
C TYR A 21 0.06 -1.32 -5.86
N ALA A 22 -0.28 -2.13 -4.85
CA ALA A 22 -1.65 -2.40 -4.43
C ALA A 22 -2.40 -1.14 -3.96
N VAL A 23 -1.71 -0.23 -3.26
CA VAL A 23 -2.38 0.88 -2.56
C VAL A 23 -2.14 2.25 -3.16
N GLN A 24 -1.24 2.41 -4.13
CA GLN A 24 -0.95 3.74 -4.71
C GLN A 24 -2.10 4.34 -5.54
N ASP A 25 -3.07 3.53 -5.99
CA ASP A 25 -4.24 3.94 -6.76
C ASP A 25 -5.48 3.08 -6.43
N HIS A 26 -6.64 3.51 -6.91
CA HIS A 26 -7.95 2.87 -6.83
C HIS A 26 -8.47 2.38 -8.19
N THR A 27 -7.62 2.38 -9.23
CA THR A 27 -7.99 1.86 -10.54
C THR A 27 -8.27 0.36 -10.43
N GLU A 28 -9.46 -0.06 -10.84
CA GLU A 28 -9.83 -1.47 -10.86
C GLU A 28 -9.04 -2.22 -11.93
N GLU A 29 -7.97 -2.89 -11.51
CA GLU A 29 -7.14 -3.74 -12.36
C GLU A 29 -6.92 -5.11 -11.70
N PRO A 30 -6.80 -6.20 -12.50
CA PRO A 30 -6.68 -7.55 -11.95
C PRO A 30 -5.52 -7.73 -10.96
N GLY A 31 -4.37 -7.09 -11.22
CA GLY A 31 -3.19 -7.13 -10.36
C GLY A 31 -3.46 -6.56 -8.97
N ARG A 32 -4.09 -5.38 -8.92
CA ARG A 32 -4.44 -4.70 -7.68
C ARG A 32 -5.47 -5.48 -6.88
N LEU A 33 -6.51 -5.98 -7.56
CA LEU A 33 -7.55 -6.80 -6.92
C LEU A 33 -6.98 -8.10 -6.32
N PHE A 34 -6.06 -8.75 -7.03
CA PHE A 34 -5.36 -9.93 -6.52
C PHE A 34 -4.58 -9.62 -5.23
N LEU A 35 -3.85 -8.51 -5.20
CA LEU A 35 -3.04 -8.12 -4.04
C LEU A 35 -3.89 -7.68 -2.85
N HIS A 36 -5.00 -6.97 -3.06
CA HIS A 36 -5.93 -6.66 -1.99
C HIS A 36 -6.52 -7.94 -1.38
N ARG A 37 -6.96 -8.90 -2.20
CA ARG A 37 -7.44 -10.20 -1.69
C ARG A 37 -6.37 -10.92 -0.88
N LEU A 38 -5.13 -10.92 -1.34
CA LEU A 38 -4.01 -11.51 -0.60
C LEU A 38 -3.76 -10.82 0.75
N LEU A 39 -3.89 -9.50 0.84
CA LEU A 39 -3.78 -8.73 2.09
C LEU A 39 -4.99 -8.88 3.02
N GLN A 40 -6.10 -9.45 2.54
CA GLN A 40 -7.26 -9.78 3.36
C GLN A 40 -7.15 -11.15 4.02
N GLU A 41 -6.16 -11.97 3.63
CA GLU A 41 -5.84 -13.20 4.32
C GLU A 41 -5.18 -12.90 5.68
N ALA A 42 -5.63 -13.56 6.74
CA ALA A 42 -5.05 -13.40 8.07
C ALA A 42 -3.62 -13.97 8.15
N VAL A 43 -3.31 -14.94 7.29
CA VAL A 43 -2.01 -15.60 7.17
C VAL A 43 -1.75 -15.82 5.69
N THR A 44 -0.52 -15.60 5.22
CA THR A 44 -0.17 -15.85 3.82
C THR A 44 -0.47 -17.31 3.45
N PRO A 45 -1.29 -17.56 2.41
CA PRO A 45 -1.73 -18.91 2.10
C PRO A 45 -0.58 -19.75 1.51
N LEU A 46 -0.61 -21.06 1.77
CA LEU A 46 0.23 -22.01 1.04
C LEU A 46 -0.15 -21.96 -0.44
N PHE A 47 0.83 -21.83 -1.33
CA PHE A 47 0.55 -21.65 -2.74
C PHE A 47 0.07 -22.95 -3.38
N THR A 48 -1.15 -22.94 -3.90
CA THR A 48 -1.75 -24.02 -4.68
C THR A 48 -2.44 -23.48 -5.93
N VAL A 49 -2.83 -24.38 -6.84
CA VAL A 49 -3.59 -23.99 -8.03
C VAL A 49 -4.94 -23.39 -7.65
N GLU A 50 -5.56 -23.93 -6.60
CA GLU A 50 -6.84 -23.47 -6.06
C GLU A 50 -6.72 -22.03 -5.54
N VAL A 51 -5.69 -21.74 -4.73
CA VAL A 51 -5.39 -20.38 -4.24
C VAL A 51 -5.14 -19.43 -5.41
N ALA A 52 -4.39 -19.86 -6.43
CA ALA A 52 -4.16 -19.04 -7.63
C ALA A 52 -5.47 -18.70 -8.35
N CYS A 53 -6.39 -19.67 -8.47
CA CYS A 53 -7.70 -19.47 -9.11
C CYS A 53 -8.61 -18.56 -8.28
N GLU A 54 -8.63 -18.74 -6.96
CA GLU A 54 -9.44 -17.96 -6.02
C GLU A 54 -9.00 -16.48 -6.00
N LEU A 55 -7.71 -16.22 -5.76
CA LEU A 55 -7.18 -14.87 -5.68
C LEU A 55 -7.26 -14.14 -7.03
N SER A 56 -7.07 -14.83 -8.16
CA SER A 56 -7.13 -14.20 -9.49
C SER A 56 -8.54 -14.11 -10.09
N GLY A 57 -9.47 -14.99 -9.68
CA GLY A 57 -10.75 -15.19 -10.35
C GLY A 57 -10.65 -15.84 -11.74
N TYR A 58 -9.48 -16.36 -12.11
CA TYR A 58 -9.25 -17.05 -13.38
C TYR A 58 -9.28 -18.56 -13.26
N LYS A 59 -9.48 -19.24 -14.39
CA LYS A 59 -9.31 -20.70 -14.48
C LYS A 59 -7.83 -21.07 -14.47
N LYS A 60 -7.51 -22.27 -13.97
CA LYS A 60 -6.16 -22.87 -13.81
C LYS A 60 -5.08 -22.31 -14.73
N LYS A 61 -5.23 -22.50 -16.06
CA LYS A 61 -4.17 -22.10 -17.02
C LYS A 61 -3.86 -20.60 -16.93
N ARG A 62 -4.89 -19.76 -17.01
CA ARG A 62 -4.75 -18.30 -16.97
C ARG A 62 -4.35 -17.81 -15.58
N ALA A 63 -4.80 -18.49 -14.52
CA ALA A 63 -4.39 -18.18 -13.15
C ALA A 63 -2.87 -18.36 -12.97
N LEU A 64 -2.31 -19.48 -13.44
CA LEU A 64 -0.86 -19.73 -13.36
C LEU A 64 -0.04 -18.77 -14.21
N GLU A 65 -0.49 -18.48 -15.44
CA GLU A 65 0.12 -17.45 -16.30
C GLU A 65 0.13 -16.07 -15.60
N PHE A 66 -0.97 -15.72 -14.94
CA PHE A 66 -1.13 -14.46 -14.25
C PHE A 66 -0.25 -14.35 -13.00
N VAL A 67 -0.20 -15.40 -12.16
CA VAL A 67 0.70 -15.42 -10.99
C VAL A 67 2.16 -15.35 -11.41
N HIS A 68 2.54 -16.09 -12.46
CA HIS A 68 3.91 -16.01 -13.00
C HIS A 68 4.25 -14.58 -13.43
N TRP A 69 3.34 -13.90 -14.15
CA TRP A 69 3.53 -12.50 -14.52
C TRP A 69 3.67 -11.56 -13.31
N MET A 70 2.83 -11.74 -12.28
CA MET A 70 2.93 -10.95 -11.03
C MET A 70 4.29 -11.15 -10.33
N GLN A 71 4.83 -12.37 -10.39
CA GLN A 71 6.15 -12.70 -9.85
C GLN A 71 7.28 -12.10 -10.68
N GLU A 72 7.23 -12.21 -12.02
CA GLU A 72 8.21 -11.58 -12.93
C GLU A 72 8.22 -10.05 -12.78
N ALA A 73 7.04 -9.45 -12.54
CA ALA A 73 6.90 -8.02 -12.24
C ALA A 73 7.44 -7.64 -10.85
N GLY A 74 7.86 -8.60 -10.03
CA GLY A 74 8.39 -8.38 -8.69
C GLY A 74 7.36 -7.91 -7.66
N LEU A 75 6.07 -8.20 -7.88
CA LEU A 75 4.99 -7.79 -6.98
C LEU A 75 4.72 -8.82 -5.88
N ILE A 76 4.97 -10.09 -6.18
CA ILE A 76 4.78 -11.22 -5.25
C ILE A 76 6.04 -12.07 -5.20
N LEU A 77 6.13 -12.89 -4.16
CA LEU A 77 7.20 -13.86 -3.98
C LEU A 77 6.67 -15.14 -3.35
N GLY A 78 7.40 -16.24 -3.54
CA GLY A 78 7.25 -17.44 -2.72
C GLY A 78 8.14 -17.34 -1.48
N GLN A 79 7.61 -17.71 -0.32
CA GLN A 79 8.33 -17.71 0.95
C GLN A 79 8.18 -19.05 1.68
N GLU A 80 9.24 -19.52 2.33
CA GLU A 80 9.24 -20.82 3.02
C GLU A 80 8.32 -20.84 4.25
N HIS A 81 8.24 -19.71 4.94
CA HIS A 81 7.43 -19.56 6.15
C HIS A 81 6.20 -18.70 5.89
N SER A 82 5.10 -19.07 6.52
CA SER A 82 3.93 -18.20 6.54
C SER A 82 4.18 -16.95 7.37
N GLU A 83 3.61 -15.84 6.95
CA GLU A 83 3.52 -14.62 7.75
C GLU A 83 2.05 -14.39 8.14
N ALA A 84 1.83 -13.76 9.29
CA ALA A 84 0.50 -13.40 9.76
C ALA A 84 0.30 -11.88 9.78
N ALA A 85 -0.94 -11.46 9.56
CA ALA A 85 -1.36 -10.09 9.73
C ALA A 85 -1.09 -9.60 11.16
N PRO A 86 -0.76 -8.31 11.37
CA PRO A 86 -0.62 -7.75 12.70
C PRO A 86 -1.91 -7.92 13.53
N THR A 87 -1.79 -8.46 14.75
CA THR A 87 -2.92 -8.68 15.67
C THR A 87 -3.10 -7.55 16.70
N GLU A 88 -2.12 -6.65 16.81
CA GLU A 88 -2.16 -5.49 17.69
C GLU A 88 -3.19 -4.47 17.20
N THR A 89 -3.71 -3.65 18.13
CA THR A 89 -4.57 -2.53 17.73
C THR A 89 -3.79 -1.51 16.93
N LEU A 90 -4.45 -0.83 15.99
CA LEU A 90 -3.79 0.12 15.09
C LEU A 90 -3.12 1.25 15.88
N GLU A 91 -3.74 1.71 16.95
CA GLU A 91 -3.25 2.80 17.80
C GLU A 91 -1.91 2.43 18.48
N ARG A 92 -1.72 1.15 18.80
CA ARG A 92 -0.45 0.63 19.37
C ARG A 92 0.60 0.38 18.29
N LEU A 93 0.16 -0.08 17.12
CA LEU A 93 1.03 -0.46 16.00
C LEU A 93 1.62 0.77 15.28
N LEU A 94 0.80 1.80 15.04
CA LEU A 94 1.14 2.93 14.18
C LEU A 94 2.41 3.67 14.60
N PRO A 95 2.62 4.11 15.86
CA PRO A 95 3.80 4.91 16.20
C PRO A 95 5.13 4.19 15.90
N LYS A 96 5.16 2.86 16.07
CA LYS A 96 6.34 2.04 15.78
C LYS A 96 6.57 1.92 14.29
N LEU A 97 5.55 1.55 13.52
CA LEU A 97 5.68 1.40 12.07
C LEU A 97 6.00 2.74 11.40
N LEU A 98 5.26 3.80 11.72
CA LEU A 98 5.44 5.13 11.12
C LEU A 98 6.88 5.64 11.30
N ARG A 99 7.49 5.40 12.46
CA ARG A 99 8.88 5.79 12.71
C ARG A 99 9.86 5.13 11.73
N THR A 100 9.61 3.91 11.27
CA THR A 100 10.56 3.23 10.36
C THR A 100 10.40 3.67 8.92
N LEU A 101 9.24 4.23 8.53
CA LEU A 101 8.94 4.63 7.14
C LEU A 101 9.61 5.94 6.70
N SER A 102 10.34 6.59 7.60
CA SER A 102 11.07 7.84 7.38
C SER A 102 12.51 7.66 7.83
N ASP A 103 13.46 8.17 7.07
CA ASP A 103 14.86 8.26 7.50
C ASP A 103 15.05 9.20 8.72
N GLU A 104 14.17 10.19 8.87
CA GLU A 104 14.13 11.09 10.04
C GLU A 104 13.27 10.58 11.20
N GLY A 105 12.59 9.44 11.03
CA GLY A 105 11.63 8.93 12.01
C GLY A 105 10.34 9.76 12.13
N LYS A 106 10.05 10.59 11.12
CA LYS A 106 8.90 11.49 11.07
C LYS A 106 7.87 11.03 10.06
N ALA A 107 6.70 10.59 10.52
CA ALA A 107 5.61 10.19 9.64
C ALA A 107 4.24 10.33 10.29
N ILE A 108 3.21 10.48 9.47
CA ILE A 108 1.80 10.59 9.88
C ILE A 108 0.97 9.73 8.94
N LEU A 109 0.00 9.00 9.49
CA LEU A 109 -1.09 8.43 8.70
C LEU A 109 -2.34 9.26 8.92
N ALA A 110 -2.88 9.85 7.85
CA ALA A 110 -4.12 10.63 7.88
C ALA A 110 -5.23 10.02 7.05
N GLU A 111 -6.48 10.25 7.45
CA GLU A 111 -7.65 9.93 6.63
C GLU A 111 -8.04 11.11 5.74
N SER A 112 -8.99 10.88 4.82
CA SER A 112 -9.35 11.80 3.75
C SER A 112 -9.87 13.18 4.17
N ARG A 113 -10.46 13.34 5.37
CA ARG A 113 -10.97 14.62 5.91
C ARG A 113 -9.91 15.40 6.68
N GLY A 114 -8.68 14.91 6.75
CA GLY A 114 -7.56 15.62 7.35
C GLY A 114 -7.41 15.38 8.86
N LEU A 115 -8.02 14.31 9.39
CA LEU A 115 -7.70 13.81 10.73
C LEU A 115 -6.58 12.78 10.64
N TYR A 116 -5.61 12.83 11.56
CA TYR A 116 -4.58 11.82 11.62
C TYR A 116 -4.96 10.66 12.55
N LEU A 117 -4.64 9.43 12.13
CA LEU A 117 -4.85 8.19 12.90
C LEU A 117 -3.66 7.86 13.80
N GLY A 118 -2.47 8.26 13.40
CA GLY A 118 -1.25 8.13 14.20
C GLY A 118 -0.12 8.97 13.62
N SER A 119 0.84 9.32 14.47
CA SER A 119 2.05 10.03 14.09
C SER A 119 3.29 9.48 14.82
N ALA A 120 4.45 9.73 14.23
CA ALA A 120 5.75 9.55 14.82
C ALA A 120 6.63 10.75 14.46
N GLY A 121 7.46 11.21 15.40
CA GLY A 121 8.49 12.24 15.17
C GLY A 121 7.98 13.69 15.00
N PHE A 122 6.73 13.90 14.61
CA PHE A 122 6.09 15.22 14.58
C PHE A 122 5.46 15.58 15.93
N THR A 123 5.35 16.89 16.22
CA THR A 123 4.50 17.37 17.32
C THR A 123 3.03 17.18 16.96
N HIS A 124 2.15 17.26 17.96
CA HIS A 124 0.72 17.11 17.75
C HIS A 124 0.17 18.17 16.79
N GLU A 125 0.54 19.44 17.00
CA GLU A 125 0.09 20.57 16.21
C GLU A 125 0.56 20.44 14.75
N ALA A 126 1.83 20.06 14.53
CA ALA A 126 2.35 19.84 13.19
C ALA A 126 1.63 18.68 12.49
N ALA A 127 1.27 17.62 13.22
CA ALA A 127 0.56 16.48 12.66
C ALA A 127 -0.87 16.84 12.22
N GLU A 128 -1.58 17.65 13.01
CA GLU A 128 -2.91 18.15 12.65
C GLU A 128 -2.87 19.03 11.40
N GLU A 129 -1.96 20.00 11.33
CA GLU A 129 -1.82 20.89 10.18
C GLU A 129 -1.43 20.15 8.90
N LEU A 130 -0.50 19.18 9.00
CA LEU A 130 -0.11 18.36 7.86
C LEU A 130 -1.25 17.44 7.39
N ALA A 131 -2.05 16.91 8.31
CA ALA A 131 -3.23 16.11 7.96
C ALA A 131 -4.28 16.97 7.25
N ALA A 132 -4.58 18.17 7.75
CA ALA A 132 -5.48 19.12 7.10
C ALA A 132 -4.97 19.53 5.70
N LEU A 133 -3.67 19.77 5.55
CA LEU A 133 -3.05 20.03 4.25
C LEU A 133 -3.22 18.85 3.28
N SER A 134 -3.09 17.61 3.76
CA SER A 134 -3.26 16.41 2.92
C SER A 134 -4.67 16.27 2.33
N ALA A 135 -5.69 16.71 3.08
CA ALA A 135 -7.08 16.76 2.59
C ALA A 135 -7.22 17.77 1.45
N ASN A 136 -6.61 18.96 1.58
CA ASN A 136 -6.59 19.96 0.51
C ASN A 136 -5.86 19.47 -0.75
N LEU A 137 -4.71 18.80 -0.59
CA LEU A 137 -3.96 18.21 -1.70
C LEU A 137 -4.77 17.13 -2.42
N THR A 138 -5.58 16.37 -1.69
CA THR A 138 -6.50 15.39 -2.28
C THR A 138 -7.52 16.08 -3.19
N ALA A 139 -8.10 17.21 -2.77
CA ALA A 139 -9.01 17.99 -3.59
C ALA A 139 -8.33 18.63 -4.82
N VAL A 140 -7.07 19.05 -4.70
CA VAL A 140 -6.25 19.51 -5.84
C VAL A 140 -6.04 18.36 -6.83
N TYR A 141 -5.56 17.22 -6.36
CA TYR A 141 -5.32 16.03 -7.18
C TYR A 141 -6.59 15.60 -7.92
N ALA A 142 -7.74 15.50 -7.23
CA ALA A 142 -9.00 15.08 -7.84
C ALA A 142 -9.42 15.97 -9.01
N ARG A 143 -9.20 17.30 -8.91
CA ARG A 143 -9.51 18.28 -9.97
C ARG A 143 -8.58 18.18 -11.18
N HIS A 144 -7.35 17.72 -10.99
CA HIS A 144 -6.32 17.74 -12.04
C HIS A 144 -5.86 16.34 -12.49
N LYS A 145 -6.45 15.27 -11.96
CA LYS A 145 -6.00 13.89 -12.22
C LYS A 145 -5.97 13.54 -13.72
N GLU A 146 -6.94 14.02 -14.49
CA GLU A 146 -7.06 13.74 -15.93
C GLU A 146 -5.94 14.42 -16.73
N LEU A 147 -5.59 15.66 -16.37
CA LEU A 147 -4.45 16.37 -16.95
C LEU A 147 -3.14 15.65 -16.62
N LEU A 148 -2.93 15.32 -15.34
CA LEU A 148 -1.67 14.75 -14.85
C LEU A 148 -1.42 13.35 -15.42
N HIS A 149 -2.40 12.45 -15.36
CA HIS A 149 -2.24 11.07 -15.85
C HIS A 149 -2.44 10.93 -17.35
N GLY A 150 -3.39 11.68 -17.92
CA GLY A 150 -3.70 11.62 -19.34
C GLY A 150 -2.67 12.41 -20.13
N ASN A 151 -2.87 13.73 -20.21
CA ASN A 151 -2.14 14.59 -21.13
C ASN A 151 -0.63 14.64 -20.84
N LEU A 152 -0.25 14.61 -19.57
CA LEU A 152 1.16 14.71 -19.16
C LEU A 152 1.81 13.35 -18.88
N GLY A 153 1.02 12.26 -18.81
CA GLY A 153 1.53 10.91 -18.62
C GLY A 153 2.22 10.65 -17.28
N TYR A 154 2.05 11.52 -16.27
CA TYR A 154 2.64 11.32 -14.95
C TYR A 154 1.97 10.15 -14.24
N ARG A 155 2.80 9.26 -13.69
CA ARG A 155 2.36 8.07 -12.95
C ARG A 155 2.39 8.25 -11.44
N GLN A 156 3.11 9.28 -10.97
CA GLN A 156 3.23 9.57 -9.55
C GLN A 156 2.00 10.31 -9.06
N ARG A 157 1.52 9.88 -7.89
CA ARG A 157 0.32 10.44 -7.24
C ARG A 157 0.64 11.14 -5.92
N ALA A 158 1.91 11.07 -5.52
CA ALA A 158 2.42 11.72 -4.33
C ALA A 158 2.73 13.19 -4.61
N TRP A 159 2.57 14.01 -3.59
CA TRP A 159 2.93 15.43 -3.58
C TRP A 159 4.06 15.64 -2.57
N GLY A 160 4.87 16.67 -2.73
CA GLY A 160 5.91 16.95 -1.74
C GLY A 160 6.50 18.34 -1.84
N LEU A 161 7.06 18.77 -0.71
CA LEU A 161 7.97 19.89 -0.61
C LEU A 161 9.38 19.36 -0.90
N VAL A 162 10.06 20.01 -1.85
CA VAL A 162 11.39 19.64 -2.27
C VAL A 162 12.33 20.82 -2.13
N ASP A 163 13.51 20.57 -1.60
CA ASP A 163 14.56 21.59 -1.52
C ASP A 163 15.13 21.93 -2.91
N ALA A 164 16.01 22.92 -2.96
CA ALA A 164 16.65 23.33 -4.22
C ALA A 164 17.57 22.24 -4.84
N SER A 165 17.94 21.22 -4.06
CA SER A 165 18.73 20.07 -4.51
C SER A 165 17.86 18.91 -4.99
N GLY A 166 16.54 19.01 -4.83
CA GLY A 166 15.57 17.97 -5.18
C GLY A 166 15.32 16.93 -4.08
N ASN A 167 15.81 17.15 -2.86
CA ASN A 167 15.54 16.26 -1.74
C ASN A 167 14.13 16.50 -1.21
N SER A 168 13.44 15.42 -0.83
CA SER A 168 12.13 15.49 -0.18
C SER A 168 12.29 16.01 1.26
N GLU A 169 11.64 17.12 1.58
CA GLU A 169 11.49 17.60 2.96
C GLU A 169 10.27 16.98 3.61
N VAL A 170 9.12 17.02 2.92
CA VAL A 170 7.87 16.39 3.34
C VAL A 170 7.13 15.92 2.09
N GLY A 171 6.68 14.67 2.07
CA GLY A 171 5.83 14.15 1.01
C GLY A 171 4.52 13.55 1.51
N PHE A 172 3.55 13.41 0.61
CA PHE A 172 2.18 13.00 0.83
C PHE A 172 1.82 11.90 -0.17
N TRP A 173 1.81 10.65 0.29
CA TRP A 173 1.51 9.48 -0.54
C TRP A 173 0.08 8.99 -0.30
N PRO A 174 -0.79 8.96 -1.32
CA PRO A 174 -2.11 8.37 -1.16
C PRO A 174 -2.00 6.86 -0.96
N LEU A 175 -2.76 6.33 -0.01
CA LEU A 175 -2.97 4.90 0.17
C LEU A 175 -4.47 4.60 0.04
N TYR A 176 -4.82 3.76 -0.92
CA TYR A 176 -6.19 3.31 -1.16
C TYR A 176 -6.38 1.91 -0.57
N ILE A 177 -7.35 1.79 0.34
CA ILE A 177 -7.65 0.58 1.11
C ILE A 177 -9.17 0.37 1.06
N GLY A 178 -9.62 -0.60 0.27
CA GLY A 178 -11.05 -0.73 -0.05
C GLY A 178 -11.60 0.56 -0.66
N GLN A 179 -12.67 1.09 -0.07
CA GLN A 179 -13.25 2.40 -0.47
C GLN A 179 -12.60 3.59 0.23
N ASN A 180 -11.69 3.36 1.18
CA ASN A 180 -11.08 4.41 1.98
C ASN A 180 -9.80 4.92 1.32
N ARG A 181 -9.61 6.24 1.42
CA ARG A 181 -8.34 6.90 1.07
C ARG A 181 -7.68 7.42 2.33
N PHE A 182 -6.44 6.98 2.54
CA PHE A 182 -5.52 7.54 3.51
C PHE A 182 -4.43 8.33 2.81
N THR A 183 -3.71 9.14 3.58
CA THR A 183 -2.47 9.77 3.16
C THR A 183 -1.38 9.40 4.15
N LEU A 184 -0.31 8.79 3.66
CA LEU A 184 0.92 8.61 4.39
C LEU A 184 1.81 9.84 4.16
N ILE A 185 2.05 10.60 5.21
CA ILE A 185 2.85 11.83 5.18
C ILE A 185 4.22 11.47 5.77
N ILE A 186 5.29 11.70 5.02
CA ILE A 186 6.66 11.36 5.44
C ILE A 186 7.50 12.62 5.46
N GLY A 187 8.19 12.88 6.58
CA GLY A 187 9.31 13.82 6.62
C GLY A 187 10.59 13.15 6.12
N GLY A 188 11.38 13.87 5.33
CA GLY A 188 12.61 13.35 4.72
C GLY A 188 12.35 12.36 3.58
N ILE A 189 13.20 11.35 3.49
CA ILE A 189 13.21 10.32 2.44
C ILE A 189 12.31 9.14 2.86
N PRO A 190 11.33 8.72 2.02
CA PRO A 190 10.47 7.59 2.31
C PRO A 190 11.22 6.25 2.28
N GLN A 191 11.04 5.45 3.33
CA GLN A 191 11.60 4.11 3.49
C GLN A 191 10.51 3.05 3.25
N PHE A 192 9.89 3.02 2.07
CA PHE A 192 8.81 2.05 1.79
C PHE A 192 9.31 0.67 1.39
N ASN A 193 10.56 0.54 0.98
CA ASN A 193 11.17 -0.73 0.58
C ASN A 193 11.58 -1.57 1.80
N GLN A 194 10.64 -1.85 2.70
CA GLN A 194 10.89 -2.62 3.91
C GLN A 194 9.63 -3.35 4.42
N PRO A 195 9.77 -4.35 5.30
CA PRO A 195 8.65 -5.13 5.82
C PRO A 195 7.61 -4.31 6.60
N ASP A 196 8.01 -3.25 7.30
CA ASP A 196 7.11 -2.44 8.11
C ASP A 196 6.06 -1.69 7.28
N PHE A 197 6.39 -1.31 6.03
CA PHE A 197 5.42 -0.74 5.10
C PHE A 197 4.34 -1.77 4.73
N LYS A 198 4.75 -3.00 4.44
CA LYS A 198 3.82 -4.13 4.23
C LYS A 198 2.93 -4.36 5.45
N ARG A 199 3.50 -4.37 6.66
CA ARG A 199 2.75 -4.54 7.92
C ARG A 199 1.73 -3.43 8.13
N LEU A 200 2.07 -2.19 7.81
CA LEU A 200 1.13 -1.05 7.90
C LEU A 200 -0.06 -1.28 6.97
N VAL A 201 0.20 -1.55 5.69
CA VAL A 201 -0.85 -1.74 4.68
C VAL A 201 -1.72 -2.95 5.02
N TRP A 202 -1.12 -4.05 5.47
CA TRP A 202 -1.86 -5.26 5.87
C TRP A 202 -2.78 -4.98 7.06
N ALA A 203 -2.32 -4.25 8.08
CA ALA A 203 -3.16 -3.85 9.20
C ALA A 203 -4.33 -2.95 8.77
N LEU A 204 -4.12 -2.07 7.79
CA LEU A 204 -5.18 -1.25 7.22
C LEU A 204 -6.18 -2.07 6.41
N GLU A 205 -5.73 -3.01 5.58
CA GLU A 205 -6.60 -3.92 4.81
C GLU A 205 -7.49 -4.77 5.72
N MET A 206 -6.90 -5.38 6.77
CA MET A 206 -7.67 -6.18 7.72
C MET A 206 -8.77 -5.38 8.43
N ARG A 207 -8.56 -4.08 8.63
CA ARG A 207 -9.50 -3.21 9.36
C ARG A 207 -10.49 -2.47 8.46
N TYR A 208 -10.06 -2.04 7.27
CA TYR A 208 -10.78 -1.11 6.42
C TYR A 208 -11.01 -1.62 4.99
N GLY A 209 -10.42 -2.74 4.59
CA GLY A 209 -10.52 -3.28 3.23
C GLY A 209 -11.96 -3.60 2.81
N ASN A 210 -12.80 -3.98 3.78
CA ASN A 210 -14.21 -4.32 3.58
C ASN A 210 -15.17 -3.40 4.38
N THR A 211 -14.68 -2.25 4.88
CA THR A 211 -15.48 -1.34 5.73
C THR A 211 -15.21 0.09 5.34
N GLU A 212 -16.26 0.85 5.03
CA GLU A 212 -16.16 2.27 4.74
C GLU A 212 -16.16 3.09 6.04
N ILE A 213 -15.24 4.06 6.17
CA ILE A 213 -15.24 5.01 7.28
C ILE A 213 -16.41 5.98 7.07
N PRO A 214 -17.35 6.11 8.02
CA PRO A 214 -18.49 7.00 7.87
C PRO A 214 -18.04 8.44 7.62
N VAL A 215 -18.58 9.03 6.55
CA VAL A 215 -18.40 10.43 6.14
C VAL A 215 -19.11 11.39 7.06
#